data_AF-A0A800AEY9-F1
#
_entry.id   AF-A0A800AEY9-F1
#
_cell.length_a   1.000
_cell.length_b   1.000
_cell.length_c   1.000
_cell.angle_alpha   90.00
_cell.angle_beta   90.00
_cell.angle_gamma   90.00
#
_symmetry.space_group_name_H-M   'P 1'
#
loop_
_entity.id
_entity.type
_entity.pdbx_description
1 polymer ?
#
loop_
_entity_poly.entity_id
_entity_poly.type
_entity_poly.pdbx_seq_one_letter_code
_entity_poly.pdbx_strand_id
1 'polypeptide(L)'
;MKIFRRGKIILLLSCVLITILTAWFTIRYLSTPKLDLLSILPQSPVGYISAKNLDDIISAIEDTEFGKQLKTLPILQTIKSNPTWRQLSYQKALWEYEMRGRLDRSVLKDFVCKEAILSFYNRNSLTFLLISQVGTSGKVQVSATEVQDVIDSRYKMVREKYQDIETITVVGFPEEFTYAFIGKIGLLSNDKILIQDAIDIYKKRKTGFVKQRYGELLSKEDKGNS
;
A
#
# COMPACT_ATOMS: atom_id res chain seq x y z
N MET A 1 28.43 47.89 24.38
CA MET A 1 26.96 47.71 24.23
C MET A 1 26.46 47.43 22.78
N LYS A 2 27.32 47.06 21.81
CA LYS A 2 26.89 46.74 20.42
C LYS A 2 26.67 45.24 20.14
N ILE A 3 27.31 44.35 20.89
CA ILE A 3 27.25 42.88 20.71
C ILE A 3 25.86 42.34 21.09
N PHE A 4 25.26 42.85 22.18
CA PHE A 4 23.92 42.46 22.63
C PHE A 4 22.79 42.81 21.64
N ARG A 5 22.93 43.91 20.87
CA ARG A 5 21.97 44.28 19.82
C ARG A 5 22.05 43.36 18.60
N ARG A 6 23.27 42.95 18.22
CA ARG A 6 23.48 42.02 17.10
C ARG A 6 22.95 40.61 17.41
N GLY A 7 23.15 40.12 18.63
CA GLY A 7 22.60 38.84 19.07
C GLY A 7 21.06 38.77 19.03
N LYS A 8 20.39 39.86 19.46
CA LYS A 8 18.92 39.95 19.37
C LYS A 8 18.41 39.97 17.93
N ILE A 9 19.10 40.67 17.03
CA ILE A 9 18.73 40.73 15.60
C ILE A 9 18.92 39.37 14.94
N ILE A 10 20.03 38.67 15.22
CA ILE A 10 20.28 37.31 14.69
C ILE A 10 19.23 36.33 15.19
N LEU A 11 18.85 36.41 16.47
CA LEU A 11 17.86 35.53 17.07
C LEU A 11 16.45 35.78 16.50
N LEU A 12 16.13 37.04 16.20
CA LEU A 12 14.87 37.42 15.57
C LEU A 12 14.82 36.93 14.10
N LEU A 13 15.93 37.08 13.36
CA LEU A 13 16.07 36.55 12.00
C LEU A 13 15.99 35.02 11.95
N SER A 14 16.62 34.31 12.89
CA SER A 14 16.51 32.85 12.96
C SER A 14 15.09 32.41 13.30
N CYS A 15 14.40 33.12 14.19
CA CYS A 15 13.03 32.80 14.55
C CYS A 15 12.09 32.99 13.35
N VAL A 16 12.26 34.08 12.60
CA VAL A 16 11.52 34.35 11.36
C VAL A 16 11.78 33.27 10.30
N LEU A 17 13.04 32.87 10.10
CA LEU A 17 13.41 31.82 9.16
C LEU A 17 12.77 30.46 9.53
N ILE A 18 12.77 30.10 10.82
CA ILE A 18 12.13 28.87 11.30
C ILE A 18 10.62 28.92 11.03
N THR A 19 9.95 30.03 11.34
CA THR A 19 8.51 30.17 11.04
C THR A 19 8.19 30.06 9.55
N ILE A 20 9.03 30.64 8.68
CA ILE A 20 8.86 30.53 7.22
C ILE A 20 9.04 29.09 6.76
N LEU A 21 10.07 28.39 7.27
CA LEU A 21 10.31 26.97 6.95
C LEU A 21 9.18 26.07 7.44
N THR A 22 8.68 26.27 8.66
CA THR A 22 7.55 25.50 9.18
C THR A 22 6.28 25.79 8.40
N ALA A 23 6.00 27.05 8.08
CA ALA A 23 4.83 27.44 7.28
C ALA A 23 4.89 26.82 5.88
N TRP A 24 6.04 26.91 5.21
CA TRP A 24 6.28 26.30 3.91
C TRP A 24 6.12 24.78 3.96
N PHE A 25 6.64 24.13 5.00
CA PHE A 25 6.49 22.70 5.20
C PHE A 25 5.03 22.30 5.44
N THR A 26 4.29 23.04 6.28
CA THR A 26 2.87 22.78 6.54
C THR A 26 2.00 23.02 5.31
N ILE A 27 2.23 24.08 4.56
CA ILE A 27 1.51 24.34 3.31
C ILE A 27 1.79 23.21 2.33
N ARG A 28 3.06 22.82 2.15
CA ARG A 28 3.42 21.72 1.24
C ARG A 28 2.83 20.38 1.69
N TYR A 29 2.77 20.12 3.00
CA TYR A 29 2.20 18.90 3.58
C TYR A 29 0.67 18.87 3.50
N LEU A 30 0.00 20.00 3.70
CA LEU A 30 -1.46 20.15 3.56
C LEU A 30 -1.89 20.19 2.08
N SER A 31 -1.04 20.73 1.20
CA SER A 31 -1.27 20.80 -0.25
C SER A 31 -0.91 19.52 -0.99
N THR A 32 -0.23 18.54 -0.37
CA THR A 32 -0.19 17.19 -0.93
C THR A 32 -1.55 16.53 -0.67
N PRO A 33 -2.43 16.40 -1.68
CA PRO A 33 -3.67 15.67 -1.48
C PRO A 33 -3.32 14.27 -0.98
N LYS A 34 -3.96 13.83 0.11
CA LYS A 34 -3.93 12.42 0.49
C LYS A 34 -4.47 11.66 -0.71
N LEU A 35 -3.57 11.02 -1.44
CA LEU A 35 -3.89 10.32 -2.66
C LEU A 35 -4.67 9.07 -2.23
N ASP A 36 -6.00 9.14 -2.34
CA ASP A 36 -6.88 8.02 -2.00
C ASP A 36 -6.52 6.86 -2.91
N LEU A 37 -6.16 5.70 -2.34
CA LEU A 37 -5.71 4.55 -3.12
C LEU A 37 -6.78 4.09 -4.12
N LEU A 38 -8.07 4.32 -3.80
CA LEU A 38 -9.19 4.06 -4.70
C LEU A 38 -9.09 4.84 -6.03
N SER A 39 -8.48 6.03 -6.01
CA SER A 39 -8.36 6.89 -7.21
C SER A 39 -7.41 6.33 -8.26
N ILE A 40 -6.51 5.41 -7.88
CA ILE A 40 -5.52 4.77 -8.75
C ILE A 40 -6.05 3.45 -9.32
N LEU A 41 -7.18 2.97 -8.81
CA LEU A 41 -7.71 1.66 -9.14
C LEU A 41 -8.15 1.59 -10.62
N PRO A 42 -7.69 0.58 -11.39
CA PRO A 42 -8.18 0.31 -12.73
C PRO A 42 -9.70 0.12 -12.81
N GLN A 43 -10.27 0.46 -13.96
CA GLN A 43 -11.71 0.35 -14.23
C GLN A 43 -12.23 -1.08 -14.09
N SER A 44 -13.50 -1.20 -13.70
CA SER A 44 -14.28 -2.45 -13.64
C SER A 44 -13.66 -3.58 -12.78
N PRO A 45 -13.32 -3.34 -11.50
CA PRO A 45 -13.03 -4.43 -10.57
C PRO A 45 -14.30 -5.29 -10.36
N VAL A 46 -14.13 -6.61 -10.29
CA VAL A 46 -15.19 -7.54 -9.88
C VAL A 46 -15.60 -7.27 -8.44
N GLY A 47 -14.62 -6.95 -7.60
CA GLY A 47 -14.80 -6.57 -6.21
C GLY A 47 -13.49 -6.05 -5.63
N TYR A 48 -13.58 -5.38 -4.48
CA TYR A 48 -12.39 -4.96 -3.73
C TYR A 48 -12.62 -5.05 -2.23
N ILE A 49 -11.54 -5.28 -1.50
CA ILE A 49 -11.47 -5.26 -0.05
C ILE A 49 -10.55 -4.10 0.32
N SER A 50 -11.03 -3.18 1.14
CA SER A 50 -10.22 -2.08 1.68
C SER A 50 -9.95 -2.33 3.16
N ALA A 51 -8.68 -2.27 3.53
CA ALA A 51 -8.23 -2.28 4.91
C ALA A 51 -7.61 -0.93 5.24
N LYS A 52 -8.13 -0.24 6.25
CA LYS A 52 -7.60 1.04 6.75
C LYS A 52 -7.36 0.93 8.24
N ASN A 53 -6.23 1.46 8.71
CA ASN A 53 -5.84 1.46 10.13
C ASN A 53 -5.93 0.07 10.78
N LEU A 54 -5.55 -0.97 10.04
CA LEU A 54 -5.69 -2.36 10.50
C LEU A 54 -4.87 -2.60 11.78
N ASP A 55 -3.69 -1.96 11.89
CA ASP A 55 -2.85 -2.06 13.07
C ASP A 55 -3.53 -1.46 14.31
N ASP A 56 -4.16 -0.30 14.17
CA ASP A 56 -4.86 0.37 15.27
C ASP A 56 -6.08 -0.45 15.72
N ILE A 57 -6.82 -1.02 14.77
CA ILE A 57 -7.97 -1.90 15.05
C ILE A 57 -7.50 -3.17 15.78
N ILE A 58 -6.43 -3.81 15.31
CA ILE A 58 -5.91 -5.03 15.94
C ILE A 58 -5.40 -4.71 17.36
N SER A 59 -4.64 -3.64 17.55
CA SER A 59 -4.20 -3.18 18.88
C SER A 59 -5.40 -2.96 19.81
N ALA A 60 -6.39 -2.20 19.35
CA ALA A 60 -7.57 -1.89 20.15
C ALA A 60 -8.33 -3.15 20.56
N ILE A 61 -8.50 -4.11 19.64
CA ILE A 61 -9.15 -5.39 19.98
C ILE A 61 -8.32 -6.15 21.01
N GLU A 62 -7.00 -6.28 20.83
CA GLU A 62 -6.14 -7.04 21.74
C GLU A 62 -6.09 -6.47 23.16
N ASP A 63 -6.16 -5.14 23.29
CA ASP A 63 -6.10 -4.45 24.58
C ASP A 63 -7.44 -4.50 25.35
N THR A 64 -8.55 -4.76 24.66
CA THR A 64 -9.88 -4.86 25.29
C THR A 64 -10.08 -6.17 26.06
N GLU A 65 -10.96 -6.14 27.07
CA GLU A 65 -11.42 -7.36 27.75
C GLU A 65 -12.08 -8.35 26.78
N PHE A 66 -12.82 -7.84 25.80
CA PHE A 66 -13.40 -8.65 24.73
C PHE A 66 -12.31 -9.43 23.97
N GLY A 67 -11.23 -8.78 23.53
CA GLY A 67 -10.16 -9.48 22.83
C GLY A 67 -9.40 -10.47 23.71
N LYS A 68 -9.20 -10.15 24.99
CA LYS A 68 -8.62 -11.09 25.98
C LYS A 68 -9.50 -12.34 26.13
N GLN A 69 -10.82 -12.17 26.22
CA GLN A 69 -11.77 -13.28 26.28
C GLN A 69 -11.85 -14.02 24.94
N LEU A 70 -11.77 -13.32 23.81
CA LEU A 70 -11.85 -13.90 22.48
C LEU A 70 -10.79 -14.99 22.27
N LYS A 71 -9.56 -14.75 22.77
CA LYS A 71 -8.43 -15.69 22.74
C LYS A 71 -8.74 -17.03 23.43
N THR A 72 -9.67 -17.05 24.37
CA THR A 72 -10.08 -18.23 25.15
C THR A 72 -11.32 -18.92 24.58
N LEU A 73 -12.01 -18.31 23.61
CA LEU A 73 -13.24 -18.86 23.08
C LEU A 73 -12.98 -20.11 22.22
N PRO A 74 -13.81 -21.16 22.36
CA PRO A 74 -13.69 -22.38 21.56
C PRO A 74 -13.92 -22.12 20.06
N ILE A 75 -14.62 -21.05 19.69
CA ILE A 75 -14.81 -20.66 18.28
C ILE A 75 -13.49 -20.41 17.56
N LEU A 76 -12.46 -19.92 18.26
CA LEU A 76 -11.12 -19.78 17.67
C LEU A 76 -10.49 -21.13 17.37
N GLN A 77 -10.75 -22.15 18.19
CA GLN A 77 -10.29 -23.50 17.89
C GLN A 77 -11.02 -24.05 16.67
N THR A 78 -12.33 -23.79 16.54
CA THR A 78 -13.11 -24.15 15.35
C THR A 78 -12.55 -23.46 14.09
N ILE A 79 -12.28 -22.16 14.15
CA ILE A 79 -11.66 -21.41 13.03
C ILE A 79 -10.28 -21.98 12.70
N LYS A 80 -9.43 -22.22 13.70
CA LYS A 80 -8.09 -22.80 13.50
C LYS A 80 -8.12 -24.22 12.95
N SER A 81 -9.17 -24.97 13.25
CA SER A 81 -9.38 -26.33 12.73
C SER A 81 -9.93 -26.36 11.31
N ASN A 82 -10.43 -25.24 10.80
CA ASN A 82 -10.99 -25.13 9.46
C ASN A 82 -9.92 -25.44 8.38
N PRO A 83 -10.23 -26.23 7.34
CA PRO A 83 -9.32 -26.50 6.23
C PRO A 83 -8.69 -25.25 5.62
N THR A 84 -9.45 -24.17 5.43
CA THR A 84 -8.97 -22.91 4.87
C THR A 84 -7.92 -22.25 5.77
N TRP A 85 -8.13 -22.25 7.10
CA TRP A 85 -7.15 -21.70 8.03
C TRP A 85 -5.85 -22.50 8.04
N ARG A 86 -5.95 -23.83 7.99
CA ARG A 86 -4.78 -24.71 7.89
C ARG A 86 -4.02 -24.49 6.60
N GLN A 87 -4.73 -24.34 5.48
CA GLN A 87 -4.12 -24.04 4.19
C GLN A 87 -3.40 -22.68 4.22
N LEU A 88 -4.03 -21.63 4.75
CA LEU A 88 -3.40 -20.31 4.90
C LEU A 88 -2.18 -20.37 5.82
N SER A 89 -2.27 -21.09 6.94
CA SER A 89 -1.15 -21.26 7.87
C SER A 89 0.02 -22.02 7.22
N TYR A 90 -0.28 -23.04 6.41
CA TYR A 90 0.72 -23.78 5.64
C TYR A 90 1.39 -22.90 4.58
N GLN A 91 0.60 -22.16 3.78
CA GLN A 91 1.12 -21.24 2.77
C GLN A 91 2.00 -20.16 3.40
N LYS A 92 1.59 -19.62 4.56
CA LYS A 92 2.42 -18.70 5.34
C LYS A 92 3.76 -19.33 5.73
N ALA A 93 3.74 -20.53 6.32
CA ALA A 93 4.95 -21.19 6.78
C ALA A 93 5.90 -21.54 5.61
N LEU A 94 5.34 -21.99 4.49
CA LEU A 94 6.10 -22.25 3.26
C LEU A 94 6.76 -20.97 2.75
N TRP A 95 6.02 -19.86 2.69
CA TRP A 95 6.57 -18.57 2.30
C TRP A 95 7.68 -18.10 3.25
N GLU A 96 7.48 -18.21 4.57
CA GLU A 96 8.50 -17.84 5.57
C GLU A 96 9.78 -18.67 5.42
N TYR A 97 9.63 -19.95 5.10
CA TYR A 97 10.74 -20.86 4.81
C TYR A 97 11.47 -20.49 3.51
N GLU A 98 10.74 -20.28 2.41
CA GLU A 98 11.32 -19.95 1.10
C GLU A 98 12.00 -18.59 1.09
N MET A 99 11.40 -17.59 1.74
CA MET A 99 11.91 -16.22 1.79
C MET A 99 12.93 -15.98 2.91
N ARG A 100 13.20 -16.99 3.76
CA ARG A 100 14.08 -16.87 4.94
C ARG A 100 13.74 -15.68 5.83
N GLY A 101 12.46 -15.35 5.92
CA GLY A 101 11.93 -14.18 6.62
C GLY A 101 10.66 -14.53 7.38
N ARG A 102 10.35 -13.77 8.43
CA ARG A 102 9.11 -13.96 9.19
C ARG A 102 8.03 -12.99 8.72
N LEU A 103 6.82 -13.49 8.52
CA LEU A 103 5.64 -12.69 8.30
C LEU A 103 4.95 -12.47 9.64
N ASP A 104 5.41 -11.47 10.37
CA ASP A 104 4.82 -11.05 11.63
C ASP A 104 4.09 -9.70 11.52
N ARG A 105 3.45 -9.30 12.62
CA ARG A 105 2.69 -8.05 12.68
C ARG A 105 3.56 -6.82 12.40
N SER A 106 4.82 -6.83 12.82
CA SER A 106 5.72 -5.70 12.62
C SER A 106 6.04 -5.50 11.14
N VAL A 107 6.25 -6.60 10.41
CA VAL A 107 6.42 -6.59 8.96
C VAL A 107 5.13 -6.13 8.27
N LEU A 108 3.99 -6.72 8.63
CA LEU A 108 2.69 -6.34 8.04
C LEU A 108 2.36 -4.85 8.25
N LYS A 109 2.75 -4.27 9.39
CA LYS A 109 2.58 -2.86 9.71
C LYS A 109 3.22 -1.95 8.67
N ASP A 110 4.38 -2.34 8.18
CA ASP A 110 5.17 -1.55 7.24
C ASP A 110 4.69 -1.67 5.79
N PHE A 111 3.98 -2.75 5.44
CA PHE A 111 3.56 -3.03 4.06
C PHE A 111 2.07 -2.83 3.78
N VAL A 112 1.18 -3.03 4.76
CA VAL A 112 -0.27 -3.18 4.52
C VAL A 112 -1.15 -2.39 5.49
N CYS A 113 -0.68 -2.03 6.70
CA CYS A 113 -1.60 -1.66 7.78
C CYS A 113 -2.13 -0.21 7.81
N LYS A 114 -1.51 0.76 7.11
CA LYS A 114 -2.05 2.14 7.09
C LYS A 114 -3.28 2.22 6.19
N GLU A 115 -3.10 1.82 4.94
CA GLU A 115 -4.16 1.75 3.96
C GLU A 115 -3.75 0.75 2.88
N ALA A 116 -4.63 -0.21 2.59
CA ALA A 116 -4.44 -1.17 1.52
C ALA A 116 -5.79 -1.48 0.85
N ILE A 117 -5.72 -1.76 -0.44
CA ILE A 117 -6.86 -2.18 -1.26
C ILE A 117 -6.41 -3.41 -2.04
N LEU A 118 -7.08 -4.52 -1.81
CA LEU A 118 -6.99 -5.71 -2.65
C LEU A 118 -8.19 -5.72 -3.57
N SER A 119 -7.96 -5.64 -4.87
CA SER A 119 -9.01 -5.62 -5.90
C SER A 119 -8.86 -6.80 -6.85
N PHE A 120 -9.99 -7.32 -7.32
CA PHE A 120 -10.05 -8.49 -8.18
C PHE A 120 -10.59 -8.10 -9.55
N TYR A 121 -10.03 -8.70 -10.60
CA TYR A 121 -10.37 -8.45 -12.00
C TYR A 121 -10.59 -9.78 -12.72
N ASN A 122 -11.45 -9.75 -13.74
CA ASN A 122 -11.64 -10.86 -14.66
C ASN A 122 -11.14 -10.44 -16.04
N ARG A 123 -9.89 -10.77 -16.35
CA ARG A 123 -9.21 -10.45 -17.62
C ARG A 123 -8.62 -11.74 -18.20
N ASN A 124 -9.49 -12.61 -18.72
CA ASN A 124 -9.22 -14.01 -19.14
C ASN A 124 -9.07 -15.01 -17.99
N SER A 125 -8.45 -14.61 -16.89
CA SER A 125 -8.42 -15.35 -15.62
C SER A 125 -8.70 -14.40 -14.45
N LEU A 126 -8.98 -14.98 -13.28
CA LEU A 126 -9.11 -14.19 -12.05
C LEU A 126 -7.73 -13.64 -11.67
N THR A 127 -7.58 -12.32 -11.78
CA THR A 127 -6.36 -11.60 -11.43
C THR A 127 -6.64 -10.64 -10.29
N PHE A 128 -5.58 -10.17 -9.64
CA PHE A 128 -5.70 -9.25 -8.52
C PHE A 128 -4.73 -8.09 -8.62
N LEU A 129 -5.10 -6.96 -8.03
CA LEU A 129 -4.22 -5.82 -7.80
C LEU A 129 -4.29 -5.45 -6.32
N LEU A 130 -3.15 -5.57 -5.65
CA LEU A 130 -2.91 -5.05 -4.32
C LEU A 130 -2.27 -3.67 -4.45
N ILE A 131 -2.93 -2.66 -3.88
CA ILE A 131 -2.42 -1.30 -3.74
C ILE A 131 -2.27 -1.05 -2.25
N SER A 132 -1.09 -0.68 -1.78
CA SER A 132 -0.88 -0.37 -0.36
C SER A 132 -0.05 0.88 -0.15
N GLN A 133 -0.31 1.56 0.96
CA GLN A 133 0.56 2.63 1.44
C GLN A 133 1.71 2.00 2.24
N VAL A 134 2.86 1.89 1.59
CA VAL A 134 4.07 1.28 2.15
C VAL A 134 4.85 2.31 2.95
N GLY A 135 5.26 1.92 4.15
CA GLY A 135 6.13 2.70 5.02
C GLY A 135 7.51 2.93 4.40
N THR A 136 8.23 3.95 4.86
CA THR A 136 9.59 4.24 4.38
C THR A 136 10.52 3.05 4.63
N SER A 137 10.40 2.38 5.78
CA SER A 137 11.13 1.16 6.13
C SER A 137 10.83 0.01 5.16
N GLY A 138 9.55 -0.26 4.90
CA GLY A 138 9.13 -1.31 3.97
C GLY A 138 9.65 -1.10 2.55
N LYS A 139 9.63 0.15 2.06
CA LYS A 139 10.21 0.48 0.75
C LYS A 139 11.72 0.24 0.71
N VAL A 140 12.45 0.70 1.73
CA VAL A 140 13.91 0.50 1.82
C VAL A 140 14.23 -0.99 1.92
N GLN A 141 13.44 -1.77 2.66
CA GLN A 141 13.63 -3.20 2.79
C GLN A 141 13.45 -3.93 1.46
N VAL A 142 12.42 -3.59 0.68
CA VAL A 142 12.21 -4.20 -0.65
C VAL A 142 13.33 -3.79 -1.60
N SER A 143 13.70 -2.51 -1.63
CA SER A 143 14.84 -2.04 -2.43
C SER A 143 16.19 -2.63 -1.99
N ALA A 144 16.37 -2.95 -0.70
CA ALA A 144 17.57 -3.63 -0.22
C ALA A 144 17.60 -5.11 -0.64
N THR A 145 16.46 -5.79 -0.58
CA THR A 145 16.30 -7.17 -1.09
C THR A 145 16.55 -7.25 -2.60
N GLU A 146 16.13 -6.24 -3.35
CA GLU A 146 16.42 -6.09 -4.78
C GLU A 146 17.91 -5.91 -5.08
N VAL A 147 18.67 -5.25 -4.21
CA VAL A 147 20.10 -4.98 -4.42
C VAL A 147 20.98 -6.15 -4.00
N GLN A 148 20.52 -6.96 -3.04
CA GLN A 148 21.31 -8.04 -2.47
C GLN A 148 21.05 -9.43 -3.10
N ASP A 149 20.22 -9.56 -4.14
CA ASP A 149 19.82 -10.86 -4.74
C ASP A 149 19.43 -11.90 -3.65
N VAL A 150 18.79 -11.45 -2.56
CA VAL A 150 18.45 -12.32 -1.41
C VAL A 150 17.28 -13.24 -1.71
N ILE A 151 16.60 -13.01 -2.83
CA ILE A 151 15.63 -13.95 -3.33
C ILE A 151 16.40 -15.20 -3.78
N ASP A 152 15.99 -16.38 -3.28
CA ASP A 152 16.59 -17.68 -3.62
C ASP A 152 16.93 -17.76 -5.11
N SER A 153 18.11 -18.29 -5.44
CA SER A 153 18.65 -18.51 -6.79
C SER A 153 17.67 -19.12 -7.81
N ARG A 154 16.60 -19.76 -7.34
CA ARG A 154 15.52 -20.31 -8.16
C ARG A 154 14.62 -19.25 -8.80
N TYR A 155 14.61 -18.04 -8.28
CA TYR A 155 13.75 -16.97 -8.77
C TYR A 155 14.56 -15.93 -9.55
N LYS A 156 13.93 -15.38 -10.59
CA LYS A 156 14.53 -14.36 -11.44
C LYS A 156 13.76 -13.06 -11.34
N MET A 157 14.46 -11.96 -11.09
CA MET A 157 13.89 -10.63 -11.20
C MET A 157 14.10 -10.09 -12.62
N VAL A 158 13.01 -9.76 -13.30
CA VAL A 158 13.03 -9.03 -14.57
C VAL A 158 12.63 -7.59 -14.30
N ARG A 159 13.53 -6.67 -14.63
CA ARG A 159 13.34 -5.24 -14.37
C ARG A 159 13.02 -4.51 -15.66
N GLU A 160 12.01 -3.67 -15.61
CA GLU A 160 11.61 -2.84 -16.72
C GLU A 160 11.25 -1.45 -16.23
N LYS A 161 11.34 -0.47 -17.12
CA LYS A 161 10.95 0.91 -16.83
C LYS A 161 9.70 1.25 -17.64
N TYR A 162 8.60 1.52 -16.95
CA TYR A 162 7.34 1.95 -17.56
C TYR A 162 6.98 3.37 -17.08
N GLN A 163 6.97 4.34 -18.00
CA GLN A 163 6.64 5.76 -17.70
C GLN A 163 7.39 6.37 -16.51
N ASP A 164 8.71 6.10 -16.46
CA ASP A 164 9.61 6.52 -15.38
C ASP A 164 9.40 5.86 -14.02
N ILE A 165 8.66 4.75 -13.98
CA ILE A 165 8.50 3.91 -12.81
C ILE A 165 9.13 2.55 -13.11
N GLU A 166 9.98 2.09 -12.20
CA GLU A 166 10.55 0.74 -12.27
C GLU A 166 9.46 -0.28 -11.89
N THR A 167 9.29 -1.27 -12.75
CA THR A 167 8.40 -2.42 -12.55
C THR A 167 9.27 -3.66 -12.50
N ILE A 168 9.05 -4.49 -11.48
CA ILE A 168 9.86 -5.68 -11.23
C ILE A 168 8.94 -6.88 -11.28
N THR A 169 9.22 -7.81 -12.19
CA THR A 169 8.51 -9.09 -12.30
C THR A 169 9.37 -10.18 -11.69
N VAL A 170 8.79 -10.93 -10.74
CA VAL A 170 9.41 -12.08 -10.10
C VAL A 170 8.94 -13.34 -10.81
N VAL A 171 9.87 -14.04 -11.44
CA VAL A 171 9.66 -15.26 -12.22
C VAL A 171 10.20 -16.45 -11.44
N GLY A 172 9.53 -17.61 -11.56
CA GLY A 172 9.91 -18.85 -10.87
C GLY A 172 9.23 -19.06 -9.51
N PHE A 173 8.43 -18.09 -9.04
CA PHE A 173 7.47 -18.30 -7.96
C PHE A 173 6.34 -19.23 -8.45
N PRO A 174 5.62 -19.95 -7.56
CA PRO A 174 4.46 -20.75 -7.96
C PRO A 174 3.44 -19.97 -8.81
N GLU A 175 3.30 -18.67 -8.54
CA GLU A 175 2.65 -17.72 -9.43
C GLU A 175 3.56 -16.52 -9.67
N GLU A 176 3.77 -16.17 -10.94
CA GLU A 176 4.50 -14.96 -11.30
C GLU A 176 3.74 -13.73 -10.83
N PHE A 177 4.47 -12.74 -10.32
CA PHE A 177 3.89 -11.47 -9.92
C PHE A 177 4.80 -10.32 -10.30
N THR A 178 4.18 -9.18 -10.57
CA THR A 178 4.83 -7.92 -10.84
C THR A 178 4.50 -6.92 -9.74
N TYR A 179 5.51 -6.19 -9.29
CA TYR A 179 5.33 -5.10 -8.34
C TYR A 179 6.04 -3.82 -8.79
N ALA A 180 5.59 -2.69 -8.25
CA ALA A 180 6.15 -1.38 -8.53
C ALA A 180 5.89 -0.42 -7.36
N PHE A 181 6.71 0.62 -7.26
CA PHE A 181 6.54 1.67 -6.26
C PHE A 181 6.32 3.04 -6.89
N ILE A 182 5.22 3.70 -6.52
CA ILE A 182 4.91 5.09 -6.85
C ILE A 182 5.01 5.92 -5.57
N GLY A 183 6.18 6.53 -5.34
CA GLY A 183 6.42 7.26 -4.08
C GLY A 183 6.36 6.32 -2.87
N LYS A 184 5.29 6.43 -2.06
CA LYS A 184 4.98 5.56 -0.90
C LYS A 184 3.89 4.53 -1.20
N ILE A 185 3.46 4.41 -2.45
CA ILE A 185 2.40 3.48 -2.86
C ILE A 185 3.09 2.25 -3.45
N GLY A 186 2.85 1.09 -2.87
CA GLY A 186 3.22 -0.21 -3.43
C GLY A 186 2.08 -0.73 -4.29
N LEU A 187 2.43 -1.25 -5.46
CA LEU A 187 1.54 -1.96 -6.37
C LEU A 187 2.05 -3.39 -6.51
N LEU A 188 1.17 -4.37 -6.44
CA LEU A 188 1.49 -5.78 -6.65
C LEU A 188 0.34 -6.48 -7.37
N SER A 189 0.64 -7.25 -8.42
CA SER A 189 -0.35 -7.97 -9.21
C SER A 189 0.26 -9.20 -9.88
N ASN A 190 -0.55 -10.22 -10.13
CA ASN A 190 -0.21 -11.32 -11.03
C ASN A 190 -0.45 -10.96 -12.52
N ASP A 191 -0.95 -9.76 -12.82
CA ASP A 191 -1.11 -9.22 -14.17
C ASP A 191 -0.36 -7.89 -14.30
N LYS A 192 0.71 -7.90 -15.11
CA LYS A 192 1.53 -6.71 -15.38
C LYS A 192 0.72 -5.56 -16.00
N ILE A 193 -0.33 -5.84 -16.76
CA ILE A 193 -1.18 -4.82 -17.38
C ILE A 193 -1.95 -4.05 -16.29
N LEU A 194 -2.34 -4.69 -15.19
CA LEU A 194 -2.98 -4.00 -14.06
C LEU A 194 -2.04 -3.00 -13.38
N ILE A 195 -0.75 -3.33 -13.27
CA ILE A 195 0.28 -2.41 -12.76
C ILE A 195 0.41 -1.21 -13.69
N GLN A 196 0.49 -1.44 -15.00
CA GLN A 196 0.61 -0.39 -16.01
C GLN A 196 -0.63 0.52 -16.02
N ASP A 197 -1.83 -0.05 -15.95
CA ASP A 197 -3.09 0.69 -15.85
C ASP A 197 -3.11 1.60 -14.62
N ALA A 198 -2.70 1.09 -13.45
CA ALA A 198 -2.59 1.88 -12.24
C ALA A 198 -1.58 3.04 -12.38
N ILE A 199 -0.44 2.80 -13.03
CA ILE A 199 0.55 3.84 -13.35
C ILE A 199 -0.05 4.91 -14.27
N ASP A 200 -0.77 4.52 -15.32
CA ASP A 200 -1.40 5.43 -16.26
C ASP A 200 -2.46 6.31 -15.58
N ILE A 201 -3.24 5.74 -14.67
CA ILE A 201 -4.24 6.48 -13.88
C ILE A 201 -3.53 7.49 -12.97
N TYR A 202 -2.47 7.07 -12.28
CA TYR A 202 -1.67 7.96 -11.43
C TYR A 202 -1.06 9.13 -12.23
N LYS A 203 -0.57 8.87 -13.44
CA LYS A 203 -0.02 9.88 -14.37
C LYS A 203 -1.10 10.69 -15.10
N LYS A 204 -2.39 10.47 -14.78
CA LYS A 204 -3.56 11.11 -15.42
C LYS A 204 -3.68 10.88 -16.93
N ARG A 205 -3.14 9.76 -17.43
CA ARG A 205 -3.23 9.34 -18.84
C ARG A 205 -4.42 8.42 -19.10
N LYS A 206 -4.95 7.79 -18.05
CA LYS A 206 -6.14 6.93 -18.09
C LYS A 206 -7.12 7.33 -16.99
N THR A 207 -8.40 7.05 -17.22
CA THR A 207 -9.47 7.28 -16.24
C THR A 207 -9.56 6.08 -15.30
N GLY A 208 -9.49 6.31 -13.99
CA GLY A 208 -9.64 5.26 -12.98
C GLY A 208 -11.10 4.94 -12.63
N PHE A 209 -11.26 3.92 -11.79
CA PHE A 209 -12.55 3.41 -11.29
C PHE A 209 -13.46 4.52 -10.74
N VAL A 210 -12.92 5.38 -9.87
CA VAL A 210 -13.70 6.42 -9.18
C VAL A 210 -14.30 7.42 -10.18
N LYS A 211 -13.48 7.93 -11.11
CA LYS A 211 -13.95 8.91 -12.12
C LYS A 211 -14.99 8.32 -13.07
N GLN A 212 -14.84 7.05 -13.45
CA GLN A 212 -15.84 6.37 -14.27
C GLN A 212 -17.18 6.26 -13.53
N ARG A 213 -17.16 5.82 -12.27
CA ARG A 213 -18.38 5.62 -11.47
C ARG A 213 -19.13 6.92 -11.22
N TYR A 214 -18.42 8.03 -10.96
CA TYR A 214 -19.06 9.35 -10.88
C TYR A 214 -19.68 9.79 -12.22
N GLY A 215 -19.00 9.56 -13.35
CA GLY A 215 -19.56 9.85 -14.67
C GLY A 215 -20.84 9.05 -15.00
N GLU A 216 -20.87 7.77 -14.62
CA GLU A 216 -22.04 6.90 -14.79
C GLU A 216 -23.23 7.33 -13.91
N LEU A 217 -22.98 7.79 -12.69
CA LEU A 217 -24.02 8.28 -11.78
C LEU A 217 -24.65 9.58 -12.30
N LEU A 218 -23.83 10.55 -12.71
CA LEU A 218 -24.31 11.81 -13.28
C LEU A 218 -25.09 11.60 -14.59
N SER A 219 -24.63 10.69 -15.46
CA SER A 219 -25.35 10.35 -16.70
C SER A 219 -26.72 9.69 -16.46
N LYS A 220 -26.91 9.02 -15.31
CA LYS A 220 -28.19 8.43 -14.92
C LYS A 220 -29.16 9.44 -14.32
N GLU A 221 -28.68 10.46 -13.60
CA GLU A 221 -29.51 11.56 -13.10
C GLU A 221 -30.09 12.40 -14.25
N ASP A 222 -29.29 12.70 -15.28
CA ASP A 222 -29.76 13.46 -16.44
C ASP A 222 -30.83 12.71 -17.26
N LYS A 223 -30.80 11.37 -17.26
CA LYS A 223 -31.80 10.52 -17.95
C LYS A 223 -33.03 10.19 -17.10
N GLY A 224 -33.00 10.46 -15.79
CA GLY A 224 -34.13 10.25 -14.88
C GLY A 224 -35.06 11.46 -14.77
N ASN A 225 -34.65 12.61 -15.31
CA ASN A 225 -35.40 13.87 -15.30
C ASN A 225 -35.96 14.27 -16.69
N SER A 226 -35.94 13.35 -17.67
CA SER A 226 -36.57 13.51 -19.00
C SER A 226 -37.70 12.51 -19.18
#